data_AF-A0A916HXE8-F1
#
_entry.id   AF-A0A916HXE8-F1
#
_cell.length_a   1.000
_cell.length_b   1.000
_cell.length_c   1.000
_cell.angle_alpha   90.00
_cell.angle_beta   90.00
_cell.angle_gamma   90.00
#
_symmetry.space_group_name_H-M   'P 1'
#
loop_
_entity.id
_entity.type
_entity.pdbx_description
1 polymer ?
#
loop_
_entity_poly.entity_id
_entity_poly.type
_entity_poly.pdbx_seq_one_letter_code
_entity_poly.pdbx_strand_id
1 'polypeptide(L)'
;MLETPLRAADLANAVTSFSTLGAGLTTLALGWLVPPRQPLRWLAVWGALFVTGIPTLGWHGWGTETWRVLDVGTNLLLAFALQVAVLGDFHSRSVRRRVVVGSAIANLAAIAQLASEAISGERSHVISFGAHGGFYAGEAMLIADALLVTGLLVAKRREFPDAARPLLWIMTGLFAVGLGLATAEGDVVTGRVGAWHALWHVVGGFGFVFLWAFVHVRLSRAGSG
;
A
#
# COMPACT_ATOMS: atom_id res chain seq x y z
N MET A 1 27.11 12.01 -19.96
CA MET A 1 25.82 12.70 -19.74
C MET A 1 25.89 13.33 -18.36
N LEU A 2 25.73 14.65 -18.24
CA LEU A 2 25.62 15.30 -16.94
C LEU A 2 24.24 14.93 -16.37
N GLU A 3 24.21 14.33 -15.18
CA GLU A 3 22.95 14.03 -14.50
C GLU A 3 22.27 15.34 -14.14
N THR A 4 21.08 15.59 -14.72
CA THR A 4 20.24 16.70 -14.30
C THR A 4 19.80 16.42 -12.86
N PRO A 5 20.10 17.29 -11.89
CA PRO A 5 19.70 17.07 -10.51
C PRO A 5 18.17 17.02 -10.39
N LEU A 6 17.66 16.08 -9.60
CA LEU A 6 16.23 15.96 -9.30
C LEU A 6 15.69 17.26 -8.68
N ARG A 7 14.43 17.59 -8.97
CA ARG A 7 13.74 18.67 -8.24
C ARG A 7 13.62 18.26 -6.78
N ALA A 8 13.56 19.24 -5.88
CA ALA A 8 13.54 18.98 -4.44
C ALA A 8 12.37 18.05 -4.01
N ALA A 9 11.18 18.20 -4.61
CA ALA A 9 10.04 17.34 -4.35
C ALA A 9 10.27 15.90 -4.84
N ASP A 10 10.83 15.73 -6.04
CA ASP A 10 11.15 14.41 -6.60
C ASP A 10 12.23 13.71 -5.76
N LEU A 11 13.25 14.44 -5.32
CA LEU A 11 14.27 13.93 -4.39
C LEU A 11 13.64 13.52 -3.05
N ALA A 12 12.75 14.33 -2.48
CA ALA A 12 12.07 13.99 -1.24
C ALA A 12 11.21 12.73 -1.40
N ASN A 13 10.48 12.61 -2.50
CA ASN A 13 9.70 11.41 -2.83
C ASN A 13 10.63 10.19 -2.97
N ALA A 14 11.71 10.29 -3.75
CA ALA A 14 12.65 9.19 -3.95
C ALA A 14 13.30 8.72 -2.63
N VAL A 15 13.76 9.66 -1.80
CA VAL A 15 14.36 9.35 -0.49
C VAL A 15 13.33 8.73 0.45
N THR A 16 12.10 9.25 0.48
CA THR A 16 11.07 8.71 1.38
C THR A 16 10.51 7.37 0.90
N SER A 17 10.57 7.04 -0.39
CA SER A 17 10.24 5.70 -0.93
C SER A 17 11.06 4.56 -0.29
N PHE A 18 12.26 4.84 0.22
CA PHE A 18 13.04 3.85 1.01
C PHE A 18 12.30 3.41 2.27
N SER A 19 11.33 4.19 2.78
CA SER A 19 10.47 3.80 3.90
C SER A 19 9.62 2.57 3.53
N THR A 20 9.05 2.53 2.32
CA THR A 20 8.27 1.39 1.82
C THR A 20 9.15 0.16 1.64
N LEU A 21 10.30 0.31 0.98
CA LEU A 21 11.26 -0.77 0.76
C LEU A 21 11.80 -1.34 2.09
N GLY A 22 12.20 -0.45 3.01
CA GLY A 22 12.71 -0.79 4.33
C GLY A 22 11.65 -1.45 5.22
N ALA A 23 10.41 -0.97 5.19
CA ALA A 23 9.28 -1.60 5.87
C ALA A 23 9.01 -3.00 5.32
N GLY A 24 9.02 -3.18 4.00
CA GLY A 24 8.90 -4.50 3.37
C GLY A 24 9.97 -5.48 3.83
N LEU A 25 11.24 -5.09 3.72
CA LEU A 25 12.36 -5.93 4.14
C LEU A 25 12.30 -6.27 5.63
N THR A 26 12.04 -5.27 6.46
CA THR A 26 12.01 -5.42 7.93
C THR A 26 10.85 -6.30 8.36
N THR A 27 9.63 -6.04 7.88
CA THR A 27 8.45 -6.87 8.24
C THR A 27 8.56 -8.29 7.72
N LEU A 28 9.17 -8.51 6.55
CA LEU A 28 9.45 -9.83 6.02
C LEU A 28 10.45 -10.59 6.92
N ALA A 29 11.57 -9.95 7.25
CA ALA A 29 12.58 -10.53 8.13
C ALA A 29 11.99 -10.85 9.50
N LEU A 30 11.26 -9.92 10.11
CA LEU A 30 10.61 -10.13 11.39
C LEU A 30 9.56 -11.25 11.33
N GLY A 31 8.73 -11.30 10.28
CA GLY A 31 7.72 -12.34 10.11
C GLY A 31 8.31 -13.75 9.95
N TRP A 32 9.54 -13.84 9.42
CA TRP A 32 10.28 -15.09 9.25
C TRP A 32 11.08 -15.51 10.50
N LEU A 33 11.70 -14.53 11.18
CA LEU A 33 12.67 -14.78 12.23
C LEU A 33 12.06 -14.78 13.65
N VAL A 34 10.99 -14.01 13.90
CA VAL A 34 10.41 -13.85 15.25
C VAL A 34 9.32 -14.91 15.49
N PRO A 35 9.45 -15.78 16.50
CA PRO A 35 8.41 -16.74 16.86
C PRO A 35 7.18 -16.08 17.54
N PRO A 36 5.95 -16.56 17.28
CA PRO A 36 5.62 -17.55 16.27
C PRO A 36 5.76 -16.97 14.85
N ARG A 37 6.31 -17.78 13.95
CA ARG A 37 6.45 -17.41 12.53
C ARG A 37 5.08 -17.12 11.93
N GLN A 38 4.99 -16.07 11.13
CA GLN A 38 3.73 -15.74 10.46
C GLN A 38 3.43 -16.72 9.31
N PRO A 39 2.15 -17.02 9.03
CA PRO A 39 1.77 -17.90 7.93
C PRO A 39 2.27 -17.39 6.57
N LEU A 40 2.49 -18.30 5.62
CA LEU A 40 3.02 -18.00 4.27
C LEU A 40 2.27 -16.86 3.55
N ARG A 41 0.95 -16.74 3.72
CA ARG A 41 0.16 -15.66 3.12
C ARG A 41 0.57 -14.26 3.61
N TRP A 42 0.96 -14.13 4.88
CA TRP A 42 1.45 -12.86 5.44
C TRP A 42 2.90 -12.61 5.03
N LEU A 43 3.74 -13.65 4.95
CA LEU A 43 5.08 -13.52 4.37
C LEU A 43 5.02 -13.06 2.90
N ALA A 44 4.03 -13.52 2.14
CA ALA A 44 3.79 -13.05 0.77
C ALA A 44 3.40 -11.57 0.72
N VAL A 45 2.62 -11.06 1.68
CA VAL A 45 2.32 -9.63 1.81
C VAL A 45 3.61 -8.83 2.02
N TRP A 46 4.47 -9.25 2.96
CA TRP A 46 5.72 -8.54 3.24
C TRP A 46 6.70 -8.59 2.06
N GLY A 47 6.76 -9.73 1.38
CA GLY A 47 7.49 -9.86 0.12
C GLY A 47 6.95 -8.94 -0.97
N ALA A 48 5.63 -8.86 -1.14
CA ALA A 48 5.00 -7.96 -2.09
C ALA A 48 5.27 -6.48 -1.74
N LEU A 49 5.29 -6.12 -0.45
CA LEU A 49 5.63 -4.78 0.01
C LEU A 49 7.08 -4.41 -0.33
N PHE A 50 8.02 -5.33 -0.10
CA PHE A 50 9.41 -5.15 -0.49
C PHE A 50 9.54 -4.97 -2.02
N VAL A 51 8.89 -5.83 -2.80
CA VAL A 51 8.89 -5.73 -4.26
C VAL A 51 8.29 -4.40 -4.73
N THR A 52 7.20 -3.94 -4.11
CA THR A 52 6.54 -2.66 -4.45
C THR A 52 7.46 -1.47 -4.22
N GLY A 53 8.25 -1.48 -3.14
CA GLY A 53 9.21 -0.41 -2.87
C GLY A 53 10.24 -0.19 -3.98
N ILE A 54 10.54 -1.21 -4.80
CA ILE A 54 11.50 -1.10 -5.90
C ILE A 54 10.95 -0.22 -7.03
N PRO A 55 9.78 -0.51 -7.65
CA PRO A 55 9.18 0.41 -8.61
C PRO A 55 8.80 1.77 -8.04
N THR A 56 8.39 1.88 -6.77
CA THR A 56 8.11 3.20 -6.15
C THR A 56 9.35 4.08 -6.11
N LEU A 57 10.52 3.51 -5.78
CA LEU A 57 11.80 4.22 -5.90
C LEU A 57 12.14 4.51 -7.38
N GLY A 58 11.89 3.55 -8.27
CA GLY A 58 12.06 3.69 -9.72
C GLY A 58 11.30 4.89 -10.30
N TRP A 59 10.02 5.00 -9.96
CA TRP A 59 9.13 6.04 -10.44
C TRP A 59 9.57 7.42 -9.95
N HIS A 60 9.81 7.55 -8.65
CA HIS A 60 10.19 8.84 -8.08
C HIS A 60 11.65 9.23 -8.35
N GLY A 61 12.53 8.26 -8.63
CA GLY A 61 13.94 8.50 -8.95
C GLY A 61 14.21 8.78 -10.45
N TRP A 62 13.50 8.10 -11.36
CA TRP A 62 13.74 8.21 -12.80
C TRP A 62 12.57 8.80 -13.60
N GLY A 63 11.34 8.77 -13.07
CA GLY A 63 10.19 9.46 -13.67
C GLY A 63 9.71 8.91 -15.03
N THR A 64 10.04 7.67 -15.39
CA THR A 64 9.59 7.09 -16.67
C THR A 64 8.22 6.43 -16.52
N GLU A 65 7.44 6.44 -17.60
CA GLU A 65 6.09 5.86 -17.61
C GLU A 65 6.10 4.36 -17.31
N THR A 66 7.14 3.63 -17.75
CA THR A 66 7.34 2.22 -17.38
C THR A 66 7.43 2.06 -15.87
N TRP A 67 8.17 2.93 -15.19
CA TRP A 67 8.26 2.89 -13.73
C TRP A 67 6.94 3.22 -13.05
N ARG A 68 6.16 4.16 -13.59
CA ARG A 68 4.80 4.46 -13.09
C ARG A 68 3.89 3.23 -13.15
N VAL A 69 3.85 2.56 -14.31
CA VAL A 69 3.02 1.37 -14.49
C VAL A 69 3.43 0.26 -13.52
N LEU A 70 4.74 0.06 -13.33
CA LEU A 70 5.25 -0.91 -12.36
C LEU A 70 4.94 -0.50 -10.91
N ASP A 71 5.04 0.78 -10.57
CA ASP A 71 4.71 1.30 -9.24
C ASP A 71 3.26 1.08 -8.88
N VAL A 72 2.33 1.60 -9.70
CA VAL A 72 0.90 1.43 -9.46
C VAL A 72 0.50 -0.05 -9.55
N GLY A 73 1.04 -0.80 -10.52
CA GLY A 73 0.74 -2.21 -10.70
C GLY A 73 1.20 -3.10 -9.54
N THR A 74 2.39 -2.85 -8.98
CA THR A 74 2.88 -3.60 -7.81
C THR A 74 2.15 -3.21 -6.53
N ASN A 75 1.75 -1.94 -6.37
CA ASN A 75 0.84 -1.54 -5.29
C ASN A 75 -0.51 -2.27 -5.38
N LEU A 76 -1.08 -2.48 -6.59
CA LEU A 76 -2.34 -3.22 -6.76
C LEU A 76 -2.16 -4.69 -6.37
N LEU A 77 -1.01 -5.28 -6.72
CA LEU A 77 -0.66 -6.63 -6.31
C LEU A 77 -0.50 -6.75 -4.77
N LEU A 78 0.14 -5.78 -4.13
CA LEU A 78 0.28 -5.72 -2.67
C LEU A 78 -1.09 -5.61 -1.99
N ALA A 79 -1.96 -4.73 -2.47
CA ALA A 79 -3.31 -4.56 -1.93
C ALA A 79 -4.13 -5.85 -2.10
N PHE A 80 -4.02 -6.52 -3.24
CA PHE A 80 -4.60 -7.85 -3.46
C PHE A 80 -4.05 -8.91 -2.51
N ALA A 81 -2.73 -8.96 -2.31
CA ALA A 81 -2.10 -9.90 -1.37
C ALA A 81 -2.61 -9.70 0.07
N LEU A 82 -2.81 -8.44 0.49
CA LEU A 82 -3.43 -8.11 1.78
C LEU A 82 -4.85 -8.65 1.88
N GLN A 83 -5.68 -8.47 0.86
CA GLN A 83 -7.04 -9.02 0.85
C GLN A 83 -7.04 -10.54 0.99
N VAL A 84 -6.20 -11.23 0.22
CA VAL A 84 -6.03 -12.69 0.31
C VAL A 84 -5.61 -13.11 1.72
N ALA A 85 -4.66 -12.39 2.33
CA ALA A 85 -4.18 -12.69 3.68
C ALA A 85 -5.29 -12.53 4.73
N VAL A 86 -6.01 -11.40 4.72
CA VAL A 86 -7.09 -11.07 5.66
C VAL A 86 -8.29 -12.02 5.48
N LEU A 87 -8.71 -12.29 4.25
CA LEU A 87 -9.81 -13.23 3.97
C LEU A 87 -9.43 -14.66 4.39
N GLY A 88 -8.16 -15.02 4.27
CA GLY A 88 -7.63 -16.32 4.72
C GLY A 88 -7.76 -16.55 6.22
N ASP A 89 -7.81 -15.48 7.02
CA ASP A 89 -7.83 -15.56 8.48
C ASP A 89 -9.24 -15.67 9.07
N PHE A 90 -10.23 -14.98 8.51
CA PHE A 90 -11.51 -14.76 9.21
C PHE A 90 -12.78 -15.08 8.41
N HIS A 91 -12.64 -15.41 7.12
CA HIS A 91 -13.77 -15.47 6.21
C HIS A 91 -13.98 -16.89 5.67
N SER A 92 -15.25 -17.24 5.44
CA SER A 92 -15.62 -18.52 4.86
C SER A 92 -15.02 -18.68 3.46
N ARG A 93 -14.82 -19.93 3.01
CA ARG A 93 -14.29 -20.22 1.67
C ARG A 93 -15.11 -19.56 0.56
N SER A 94 -16.44 -19.46 0.73
CA SER A 94 -17.34 -18.83 -0.24
C SER A 94 -17.11 -17.32 -0.33
N VAL A 95 -17.07 -16.61 0.80
CA VAL A 95 -16.79 -15.16 0.83
C VAL A 95 -15.40 -14.88 0.28
N ARG A 96 -14.40 -15.63 0.74
CA ARG A 96 -13.02 -15.52 0.24
C ARG A 96 -12.95 -15.67 -1.27
N ARG A 97 -13.57 -16.71 -1.84
CA ARG A 97 -13.57 -16.94 -3.29
C ARG A 97 -14.21 -15.77 -4.05
N ARG A 98 -15.36 -15.27 -3.60
CA ARG A 98 -16.07 -14.17 -4.27
C ARG A 98 -15.22 -12.89 -4.27
N VAL A 99 -14.69 -12.50 -3.11
CA VAL A 99 -13.90 -11.26 -3.00
C VAL A 99 -12.58 -11.38 -3.75
N VAL A 100 -11.88 -12.51 -3.65
CA VAL A 100 -10.61 -12.72 -4.37
C VAL A 100 -10.82 -12.70 -5.89
N VAL A 101 -11.84 -13.38 -6.41
CA VAL A 101 -12.11 -13.37 -7.86
C VAL A 101 -12.53 -11.97 -8.33
N GLY A 102 -13.44 -11.32 -7.59
CA GLY A 102 -13.89 -9.96 -7.94
C GLY A 102 -12.73 -8.96 -7.97
N SER A 103 -11.90 -8.96 -6.94
CA SER A 103 -10.78 -8.02 -6.82
C SER A 103 -9.66 -8.34 -7.81
N ALA A 104 -9.41 -9.62 -8.11
CA ALA A 104 -8.47 -10.00 -9.17
C ALA A 104 -8.91 -9.47 -10.54
N ILE A 105 -10.20 -9.59 -10.90
CA ILE A 105 -10.73 -9.05 -12.15
C ILE A 105 -10.62 -7.52 -12.18
N ALA A 106 -10.99 -6.84 -11.09
CA ALA A 106 -10.89 -5.39 -10.99
C ALA A 106 -9.45 -4.89 -11.13
N ASN A 107 -8.49 -5.54 -10.46
CA ASN A 107 -7.08 -5.16 -10.52
C ASN A 107 -6.46 -5.45 -11.88
N LEU A 108 -6.83 -6.55 -12.53
CA LEU A 108 -6.40 -6.82 -13.91
C LEU A 108 -6.94 -5.77 -14.88
N ALA A 109 -8.20 -5.35 -14.72
CA ALA A 109 -8.77 -4.27 -15.52
C ALA A 109 -8.04 -2.93 -15.29
N ALA A 110 -7.73 -2.60 -14.04
CA ALA A 110 -6.97 -1.39 -13.70
C ALA A 110 -5.54 -1.43 -14.28
N ILE A 111 -4.85 -2.58 -14.22
CA ILE A 111 -3.52 -2.75 -14.83
C ILE A 111 -3.59 -2.63 -16.36
N ALA A 112 -4.61 -3.22 -17.00
CA ALA A 112 -4.81 -3.09 -18.45
C ALA A 112 -5.07 -1.63 -18.86
N GLN A 113 -5.85 -0.89 -18.06
CA GLN A 113 -6.08 0.54 -18.26
C GLN A 113 -4.78 1.34 -18.11
N LEU A 114 -3.97 1.08 -17.08
CA LEU A 114 -2.67 1.73 -16.89
C LEU A 114 -1.71 1.48 -18.06
N ALA A 115 -1.68 0.25 -18.57
CA ALA A 115 -0.88 -0.08 -19.74
C ALA A 115 -1.38 0.64 -21.00
N SER A 116 -2.71 0.77 -21.16
CA SER A 116 -3.30 1.53 -22.27
C SER A 116 -2.94 3.01 -22.21
N GLU A 117 -3.03 3.63 -21.03
CA GLU A 117 -2.64 5.04 -20.80
C GLU A 117 -1.15 5.28 -21.10
N ALA A 118 -0.29 4.32 -20.72
CA ALA A 118 1.14 4.40 -20.99
C ALA A 118 1.46 4.35 -22.50
N ILE A 119 0.66 3.61 -23.28
CA ILE A 119 0.81 3.49 -24.73
C ILE A 119 0.22 4.71 -25.46
N SER A 120 -0.95 5.17 -25.05
CA SER A 120 -1.63 6.30 -25.69
C SER A 120 -1.02 7.66 -25.33
N GLY A 121 -0.39 7.77 -24.16
CA GLY A 121 0.07 9.04 -23.60
C GLY A 121 -1.06 9.92 -23.07
N GLU A 122 -2.32 9.48 -23.19
CA GLU A 122 -3.50 10.21 -22.72
C GLU A 122 -3.86 9.76 -21.30
N ARG A 123 -3.99 10.73 -20.39
CA ARG A 123 -4.35 10.50 -18.99
C ARG A 123 -5.45 11.46 -18.58
N SER A 124 -6.44 10.95 -17.85
CA SER A 124 -7.48 11.79 -17.25
C SER A 124 -7.74 11.36 -15.81
N HIS A 125 -7.92 12.35 -14.94
CA HIS A 125 -8.33 12.09 -13.57
C HIS A 125 -9.75 11.54 -13.57
N VAL A 126 -9.94 10.35 -12.99
CA VAL A 126 -11.28 9.80 -12.73
C VAL A 126 -11.93 10.47 -11.53
N ILE A 127 -11.10 11.01 -10.62
CA ILE A 127 -11.50 11.85 -9.50
C ILE A 127 -10.61 13.10 -9.55
N SER A 128 -11.19 14.29 -9.72
CA SER A 128 -10.43 15.54 -9.77
C SER A 128 -10.72 16.44 -8.57
N PHE A 129 -9.67 17.05 -8.04
CA PHE A 129 -9.69 18.06 -6.99
C PHE A 129 -9.31 19.46 -7.53
N GLY A 130 -9.53 19.70 -8.84
CA GLY A 130 -9.17 20.93 -9.50
C GLY A 130 -7.65 21.13 -9.52
N ALA A 131 -7.18 22.29 -9.07
CA ALA A 131 -5.75 22.63 -9.05
C ALA A 131 -4.93 21.87 -7.99
N HIS A 132 -5.57 21.10 -7.11
CA HIS A 132 -4.88 20.32 -6.08
C HIS A 132 -4.43 18.93 -6.56
N GLY A 133 -4.91 18.51 -7.74
CA GLY A 133 -4.62 17.20 -8.33
C GLY A 133 -5.86 16.33 -8.50
N GLY A 134 -5.63 15.02 -8.43
CA GLY A 134 -6.68 14.03 -8.62
C GLY A 134 -6.13 12.61 -8.53
N PHE A 135 -7.00 11.65 -8.81
CA PHE A 135 -6.62 10.26 -8.94
C PHE A 135 -6.89 9.79 -10.36
N TYR A 136 -5.89 9.12 -10.94
CA TYR A 136 -6.06 8.30 -12.13
C TYR A 136 -6.77 7.00 -11.79
N ALA A 137 -7.24 6.28 -12.82
CA ALA A 137 -8.02 5.05 -12.62
C ALA A 137 -7.31 4.01 -11.74
N GLY A 138 -6.00 3.81 -11.94
CA GLY A 138 -5.21 2.88 -11.14
C GLY A 138 -5.09 3.30 -9.67
N GLU A 139 -4.91 4.59 -9.40
CA GLU A 139 -4.82 5.13 -8.03
C GLU A 139 -6.17 5.07 -7.31
N ALA A 140 -7.27 5.35 -8.01
CA ALA A 140 -8.61 5.19 -7.48
C ALA A 140 -8.91 3.72 -7.11
N MET A 141 -8.44 2.77 -7.94
CA MET A 141 -8.57 1.34 -7.63
C MET A 141 -7.71 0.95 -6.41
N LEU A 142 -6.49 1.47 -6.28
CA LEU A 142 -5.67 1.27 -5.09
C LEU A 142 -6.36 1.73 -3.81
N ILE A 143 -7.00 2.91 -3.85
CA ILE A 143 -7.76 3.46 -2.73
C ILE A 143 -8.94 2.53 -2.39
N ALA A 144 -9.68 2.08 -3.41
CA ALA A 144 -10.79 1.15 -3.21
C ALA A 144 -10.33 -0.17 -2.58
N ASP A 145 -9.21 -0.73 -3.04
CA ASP A 145 -8.62 -1.94 -2.47
C ASP A 145 -8.17 -1.74 -1.01
N ALA A 146 -7.53 -0.62 -0.70
CA ALA A 146 -7.07 -0.33 0.65
C ALA A 146 -8.24 -0.09 1.61
N LEU A 147 -9.31 0.56 1.14
CA LEU A 147 -10.58 0.68 1.86
C LEU A 147 -11.20 -0.70 2.11
N LEU A 148 -11.17 -1.59 1.13
CA LEU A 148 -11.67 -2.96 1.26
C LEU A 148 -10.87 -3.74 2.29
N VAL A 149 -9.53 -3.73 2.24
CA VAL A 149 -8.66 -4.39 3.25
C VAL A 149 -8.97 -3.89 4.65
N THR A 150 -9.03 -2.57 4.83
CA THR A 150 -9.33 -1.93 6.12
C THR A 150 -10.73 -2.30 6.59
N GLY A 151 -11.73 -2.25 5.71
CA GLY A 151 -13.10 -2.66 6.01
C GLY A 151 -13.22 -4.12 6.44
N LEU A 152 -12.52 -5.03 5.76
CA LEU A 152 -12.48 -6.46 6.11
C LEU A 152 -11.88 -6.69 7.50
N LEU A 153 -10.81 -5.97 7.85
CA LEU A 153 -10.21 -6.03 9.19
C LEU A 153 -11.15 -5.45 10.26
N VAL A 154 -11.71 -4.26 10.04
CA VAL A 154 -12.60 -3.57 10.99
C VAL A 154 -13.91 -4.33 11.20
N ALA A 155 -14.45 -4.98 10.16
CA ALA A 155 -15.62 -5.85 10.27
C ALA A 155 -15.38 -7.02 11.24
N LYS A 156 -14.13 -7.48 11.34
CA LYS A 156 -13.69 -8.60 12.18
C LYS A 156 -13.10 -8.20 13.53
N ARG A 157 -13.14 -6.91 13.89
CA ARG A 157 -12.53 -6.37 15.13
C ARG A 157 -12.89 -7.10 16.44
N ARG A 158 -14.10 -7.68 16.52
CA ARG A 158 -14.58 -8.42 17.70
C ARG A 158 -13.90 -9.79 17.87
N GLU A 159 -13.37 -10.35 16.79
CA GLU A 159 -12.65 -11.63 16.80
C GLU A 159 -11.18 -11.47 17.21
N PHE A 160 -10.69 -10.24 17.36
CA PHE A 160 -9.30 -9.97 17.72
C PHE A 160 -9.10 -9.94 19.25
N PRO A 161 -7.96 -10.45 19.75
CA PRO A 161 -7.56 -10.27 21.15
C PRO A 161 -7.53 -8.79 21.52
N ASP A 162 -7.88 -8.46 22.77
CA ASP A 162 -7.92 -7.06 23.23
C ASP A 162 -6.59 -6.33 23.02
N ALA A 163 -5.47 -7.03 23.19
CA ALA A 163 -4.12 -6.48 22.96
C ALA A 163 -3.84 -6.08 21.49
N ALA A 164 -4.53 -6.68 20.51
CA ALA A 164 -4.34 -6.37 19.09
C ALA A 164 -5.24 -5.22 18.61
N ARG A 165 -6.35 -4.92 19.31
CA ARG A 165 -7.32 -3.90 18.87
C ARG A 165 -6.75 -2.48 18.81
N PRO A 166 -5.90 -2.01 19.75
CA PRO A 166 -5.27 -0.70 19.62
C PRO A 166 -4.45 -0.57 18.33
N LEU A 167 -3.73 -1.64 17.93
CA LEU A 167 -2.93 -1.64 16.71
C LEU A 167 -3.81 -1.53 15.45
N LEU A 168 -4.97 -2.20 15.42
CA LEU A 168 -5.95 -2.05 14.34
C LEU A 168 -6.38 -0.58 14.18
N TRP A 169 -6.66 0.11 15.29
CA TRP A 169 -7.10 1.51 15.24
C TRP A 169 -5.97 2.46 14.86
N ILE A 170 -4.75 2.22 15.32
CA ILE A 170 -3.57 2.97 14.88
C ILE A 170 -3.40 2.82 13.37
N MET A 171 -3.44 1.59 12.84
CA MET A 171 -3.35 1.36 11.40
C MET A 171 -4.48 2.03 10.62
N THR A 172 -5.72 1.95 11.12
CA THR A 172 -6.88 2.60 10.49
C THR A 172 -6.72 4.12 10.46
N GLY A 173 -6.21 4.70 11.54
CA GLY A 173 -5.88 6.13 11.62
C GLY A 173 -4.76 6.52 10.65
N LEU A 174 -3.68 5.75 10.60
CA LEU A 174 -2.57 5.97 9.65
C LEU A 174 -3.04 5.84 8.20
N PHE A 175 -3.94 4.90 7.90
CA PHE A 175 -4.56 4.78 6.58
C PHE A 175 -5.39 6.03 6.23
N ALA A 176 -6.21 6.52 7.16
CA ALA A 176 -6.99 7.74 6.93
C ALA A 176 -6.11 8.97 6.72
N VAL A 177 -5.02 9.10 7.48
CA VAL A 177 -3.99 10.14 7.28
C VAL A 177 -3.34 9.98 5.91
N GLY A 178 -2.93 8.78 5.54
CA GLY A 178 -2.36 8.47 4.23
C GLY A 178 -3.32 8.81 3.08
N LEU A 179 -4.60 8.47 3.19
CA LEU A 179 -5.60 8.83 2.18
C LEU A 179 -5.70 10.35 2.00
N GLY A 180 -5.65 11.12 3.10
CA GLY A 180 -5.59 12.58 3.03
C GLY A 180 -4.29 13.11 2.42
N LEU A 181 -3.15 12.45 2.68
CA LEU A 181 -1.87 12.82 2.07
C LEU A 181 -1.82 12.53 0.56
N ALA A 182 -2.54 11.51 0.11
CA ALA A 182 -2.58 11.09 -1.29
C ALA A 182 -3.39 12.02 -2.21
N THR A 183 -4.22 12.94 -1.68
CA THR A 183 -5.04 13.82 -2.53
C THR A 183 -4.26 14.93 -3.23
N ALA A 184 -3.02 15.16 -2.81
CA ALA A 184 -2.16 16.23 -3.35
C ALA A 184 -1.23 15.69 -4.44
N GLU A 185 -0.98 16.48 -5.49
CA GLU A 185 0.02 16.12 -6.51
C GLU A 185 1.43 15.98 -5.91
N GLY A 186 2.28 15.20 -6.59
CA GLY A 186 3.61 14.81 -6.10
C GLY A 186 4.59 15.97 -5.88
N ASP A 187 4.31 17.16 -6.41
CA ASP A 187 5.11 18.38 -6.26
C ASP A 187 4.50 19.41 -5.30
N VAL A 188 3.36 19.12 -4.68
CA VAL A 188 2.71 20.01 -3.72
C VAL A 188 3.48 20.04 -2.40
N VAL A 189 4.11 21.18 -2.12
CA VAL A 189 4.80 21.47 -0.86
C VAL A 189 4.08 22.59 -0.12
N THR A 190 3.55 22.31 1.07
CA THR A 190 2.89 23.31 1.92
C THR A 190 3.79 23.77 3.06
N GLY A 191 3.87 25.09 3.30
CA GLY A 191 4.56 25.65 4.45
C GLY A 191 6.07 25.36 4.52
N ARG A 192 6.70 25.03 3.37
CA ARG A 192 8.11 24.64 3.24
C ARG A 192 8.53 23.32 3.90
N VAL A 193 7.61 22.61 4.56
CA VAL A 193 7.92 21.37 5.30
C VAL A 193 7.01 20.21 4.87
N GLY A 194 5.78 20.50 4.44
CA GLY A 194 4.79 19.49 4.06
C GLY A 194 4.91 19.11 2.59
N ALA A 195 5.87 18.26 2.24
CA ALA A 195 5.85 17.52 0.97
C ALA A 195 4.86 16.36 1.12
N TRP A 196 3.61 16.58 0.69
CA TRP A 196 2.47 15.71 1.02
C TRP A 196 2.68 14.27 0.59
N HIS A 197 3.08 14.06 -0.65
CA HIS A 197 3.36 12.73 -1.21
C HIS A 197 4.59 12.06 -0.56
N ALA A 198 5.62 12.83 -0.19
CA ALA A 198 6.78 12.27 0.50
C ALA A 198 6.41 11.80 1.92
N LEU A 199 5.56 12.56 2.61
CA LEU A 199 5.01 12.15 3.91
C LEU A 199 4.13 10.92 3.80
N TRP A 200 3.42 10.75 2.68
CA TRP A 200 2.64 9.55 2.41
C TRP A 200 3.49 8.28 2.45
N HIS A 201 4.68 8.28 1.84
CA HIS A 201 5.61 7.13 1.87
C HIS A 201 6.03 6.76 3.30
N VAL A 202 6.31 7.78 4.13
CA VAL A 202 6.70 7.58 5.53
C VAL A 202 5.54 7.01 6.34
N VAL A 203 4.35 7.62 6.23
CA VAL A 203 3.13 7.16 6.92
C VAL A 203 2.76 5.74 6.48
N GLY A 204 2.86 5.43 5.19
CA GLY A 204 2.65 4.09 4.65
C GLY A 204 3.63 3.08 5.23
N GLY A 205 4.93 3.37 5.24
CA GLY A 205 5.96 2.53 5.83
C GLY A 205 5.69 2.20 7.30
N PHE A 206 5.37 3.21 8.13
CA PHE A 206 4.98 2.98 9.52
C PHE A 206 3.67 2.18 9.63
N GLY A 207 2.68 2.46 8.78
CA GLY A 207 1.43 1.72 8.72
C GLY A 207 1.65 0.22 8.53
N PHE A 208 2.58 -0.17 7.66
CA PHE A 208 2.96 -1.58 7.45
C PHE A 208 3.69 -2.20 8.64
N VAL A 209 4.55 -1.44 9.34
CA VAL A 209 5.19 -1.92 10.58
C VAL A 209 4.13 -2.18 11.67
N PHE A 210 3.14 -1.29 11.82
CA PHE A 210 2.03 -1.50 12.74
C PHE A 210 1.13 -2.67 12.31
N LEU A 211 0.91 -2.87 11.01
CA LEU A 211 0.21 -4.06 10.50
C LEU A 211 0.97 -5.35 10.83
N TRP A 212 2.29 -5.38 10.68
CA TRP A 212 3.09 -6.52 11.10
C TRP A 212 2.92 -6.80 12.58
N ALA A 213 3.00 -5.77 13.43
CA ALA A 213 2.84 -5.90 14.88
C ALA A 213 1.44 -6.43 15.23
N PHE A 214 0.40 -5.90 14.58
CA PHE A 214 -0.98 -6.36 14.72
C PHE A 214 -1.10 -7.87 14.41
N VAL A 215 -0.56 -8.31 13.27
CA VAL A 215 -0.58 -9.71 12.86
C VAL A 215 0.17 -10.58 13.86
N HIS A 216 1.35 -10.14 14.31
CA HIS A 216 2.18 -10.90 15.24
C HIS A 216 1.53 -11.06 16.62
N VAL A 217 1.02 -9.97 17.21
CA VAL A 217 0.33 -9.99 18.52
C VAL A 217 -0.90 -10.90 18.47
N ARG A 218 -1.67 -10.83 17.37
CA ARG A 218 -2.84 -11.68 17.18
C ARG A 218 -2.47 -13.16 17.13
N LEU A 219 -1.44 -13.53 16.38
CA LEU A 219 -1.03 -14.93 16.22
C LEU A 219 -0.37 -15.50 17.48
N SER A 220 0.39 -14.68 18.21
CA SER A 220 1.06 -15.09 19.45
C SER A 220 0.10 -15.53 20.54
N ARG A 221 -1.11 -14.93 20.59
CA ARG A 221 -2.14 -15.29 21.57
C ARG A 221 -3.04 -16.44 21.13
N ALA A 222 -3.07 -16.76 19.84
CA ALA A 222 -3.84 -17.90 19.33
C ALA A 222 -3.18 -19.25 19.66
N GLY A 223 -1.88 -19.27 19.94
CA GLY A 223 -1.14 -20.47 20.36
C GLY A 223 -0.99 -20.65 21.87
N SER A 224 -1.54 -19.73 22.69
CA SER A 224 -1.43 -19.75 24.16
C SER A 224 -2.72 -20.20 24.86
N GLY A 225 -3.72 -20.68 24.12
CA GLY A 225 -4.94 -21.28 24.64
C GLY A 225 -5.04 -22.72 24.17
#